data_AF-A0A1H1NCL9-F1
#
_entry.id   AF-A0A1H1NCL9-F1
#
_cell.length_a   1.000
_cell.length_b   1.000
_cell.length_c   1.000
_cell.angle_alpha   90.00
_cell.angle_beta   90.00
_cell.angle_gamma   90.00
#
_symmetry.space_group_name_H-M   'P 1'
#
loop_
_entity.id
_entity.type
_entity.pdbx_description
1 polymer ?
#
loop_
_entity_poly.entity_id
_entity_poly.type
_entity_poly.pdbx_seq_one_letter_code
_entity_poly.pdbx_strand_id
1 'polypeptide(L)'
;MKKVIVLLVLTTSLFSCNSLSIFEPTSLNEATSLLKSLNSDSTLQEVTSIFNLLDINRDSSISTTEAIGLVEENFSILDADKSESLNIKELHGLVKLVK
;
A
#
# COMPACT_ATOMS: atom_id res chain seq x y z
N MET A 1 -7.63 23.11 -72.61
CA MET A 1 -6.30 23.22 -71.96
C MET A 1 -6.48 23.30 -70.46
N LYS A 2 -5.50 22.75 -69.72
CA LYS A 2 -5.28 22.76 -68.25
C LYS A 2 -5.92 21.63 -67.43
N LYS A 3 -5.04 20.66 -67.16
CA LYS A 3 -5.11 19.60 -66.16
C LYS A 3 -4.95 20.24 -64.77
N VAL A 4 -5.70 19.79 -63.77
CA VAL A 4 -5.27 19.88 -62.37
C VAL A 4 -5.67 18.58 -61.67
N ILE A 5 -4.66 17.74 -61.51
CA ILE A 5 -4.64 16.56 -60.65
C ILE A 5 -4.23 17.08 -59.28
N VAL A 6 -5.05 16.87 -58.24
CA VAL A 6 -4.59 16.97 -56.86
C VAL A 6 -4.99 15.69 -56.14
N LEU A 7 -3.94 14.91 -55.90
CA LEU A 7 -3.85 13.67 -55.16
C LEU A 7 -4.06 13.99 -53.66
N LEU A 8 -5.03 13.34 -53.00
CA LEU A 8 -5.08 13.30 -51.53
C LEU A 8 -5.12 11.83 -51.12
N VAL A 9 -3.93 11.31 -50.82
CA VAL A 9 -3.71 9.97 -50.29
C VAL A 9 -4.05 10.01 -48.80
N LEU A 10 -5.09 9.28 -48.40
CA LEU A 10 -5.43 9.02 -47.01
C LEU A 10 -5.10 7.56 -46.72
N THR A 11 -3.93 7.29 -46.14
CA THR A 11 -3.56 5.94 -45.70
C THR A 11 -4.26 5.63 -44.39
N THR A 12 -5.31 4.82 -44.44
CA THR A 12 -5.93 4.23 -43.25
C THR A 12 -5.14 3.00 -42.80
N SER A 13 -4.70 3.02 -41.55
CA SER A 13 -4.06 1.95 -40.81
C SER A 13 -4.93 0.70 -40.74
N LEU A 14 -4.37 -0.45 -41.14
CA LEU A 14 -4.92 -1.77 -40.84
C LEU A 14 -4.07 -2.43 -39.76
N PHE A 15 -4.70 -2.61 -38.59
CA PHE A 15 -4.22 -3.42 -37.49
C PHE A 15 -4.30 -4.92 -37.84
N SER A 16 -3.22 -5.67 -37.62
CA SER A 16 -3.21 -7.07 -37.13
C SER A 16 -1.77 -7.48 -36.84
N CYS A 17 -1.36 -7.61 -35.58
CA CYS A 17 -1.50 -8.75 -34.67
C CYS A 17 -0.68 -9.98 -35.09
N ASN A 18 0.29 -10.40 -34.27
CA ASN A 18 0.51 -11.82 -33.99
C ASN A 18 1.33 -12.08 -32.72
N SER A 19 0.69 -12.81 -31.81
CA SER A 19 1.21 -13.90 -30.99
C SER A 19 2.38 -13.62 -30.04
N LEU A 20 2.06 -13.18 -28.81
CA LEU A 20 2.94 -13.32 -27.65
C LEU A 20 2.71 -14.71 -27.04
N SER A 21 3.67 -15.60 -27.25
CA SER A 21 3.67 -16.97 -26.76
C SER A 21 3.88 -17.03 -25.25
N ILE A 22 2.85 -17.52 -24.55
CA ILE A 22 2.88 -18.65 -23.62
C ILE A 22 3.93 -18.56 -22.49
N PHE A 23 3.41 -18.07 -21.36
CA PHE A 23 3.64 -18.44 -19.96
C PHE A 23 4.44 -19.74 -19.69
N GLU A 24 5.59 -19.61 -19.04
CA GLU A 24 6.27 -20.64 -18.23
C GLU A 24 7.10 -19.96 -17.09
N PRO A 25 7.44 -20.66 -15.99
CA PRO A 25 7.16 -20.23 -14.62
C PRO A 25 8.28 -19.41 -13.98
N THR A 26 8.29 -18.09 -14.17
CA THR A 26 9.04 -17.16 -13.30
C THR A 26 8.19 -16.62 -12.15
N SER A 27 6.90 -16.94 -12.15
CA SER A 27 5.88 -16.35 -11.30
C SER A 27 5.96 -16.72 -9.82
N LEU A 28 6.74 -17.72 -9.41
CA LEU A 28 6.89 -17.99 -7.99
C LEU A 28 7.72 -16.91 -7.30
N ASN A 29 8.85 -16.47 -7.89
CA ASN A 29 9.70 -15.44 -7.27
C ASN A 29 9.07 -14.05 -7.39
N GLU A 30 8.39 -13.76 -8.49
CA GLU A 30 7.66 -12.49 -8.67
C GLU A 30 6.40 -12.44 -7.81
N ALA A 31 5.60 -13.50 -7.74
CA ALA A 31 4.47 -13.55 -6.82
C ALA A 31 4.92 -13.55 -5.36
N THR A 32 6.04 -14.20 -5.00
CA THR A 32 6.57 -14.12 -3.64
C THR A 32 7.13 -12.74 -3.32
N SER A 33 7.69 -12.02 -4.30
CA SER A 33 8.16 -10.63 -4.12
C SER A 33 6.99 -9.64 -4.04
N LEU A 34 5.94 -9.84 -4.84
CA LEU A 34 4.68 -9.10 -4.76
C LEU A 34 3.96 -9.40 -3.45
N LEU A 35 3.86 -10.67 -3.04
CA LEU A 35 3.31 -11.06 -1.75
C LEU A 35 4.18 -10.53 -0.61
N LYS A 36 5.52 -10.51 -0.70
CA LYS A 36 6.39 -9.85 0.29
C LYS A 36 6.19 -8.34 0.34
N SER A 37 6.01 -7.69 -0.82
CA SER A 37 5.68 -6.27 -0.93
C SER A 37 4.33 -6.00 -0.26
N LEU A 38 3.30 -6.78 -0.61
CA LEU A 38 1.96 -6.68 -0.03
C LEU A 38 1.92 -7.05 1.47
N ASN A 39 2.76 -7.99 1.92
CA ASN A 39 2.75 -8.50 3.30
C ASN A 39 3.65 -7.69 4.25
N SER A 40 4.61 -6.94 3.73
CA SER A 40 5.37 -5.95 4.50
C SER A 40 4.59 -4.63 4.60
N ASP A 41 3.79 -4.28 3.58
CA ASP A 41 2.89 -3.13 3.60
C ASP A 41 1.57 -3.39 4.34
N SER A 42 1.07 -4.63 4.39
CA SER A 42 -0.21 -4.96 5.03
C SER A 42 -0.19 -4.68 6.54
N THR A 43 0.89 -5.05 7.23
CA THR A 43 1.05 -4.77 8.67
C THR A 43 1.16 -3.28 8.96
N LEU A 44 1.84 -2.51 8.10
CA LEU A 44 1.90 -1.05 8.22
C LEU A 44 0.52 -0.41 7.98
N GLN A 45 -0.21 -0.91 6.99
CA GLN A 45 -1.54 -0.42 6.65
C GLN A 45 -2.59 -0.77 7.72
N GLU A 46 -2.50 -1.96 8.32
CA GLU A 46 -3.30 -2.37 9.48
C GLU A 46 -2.99 -1.50 10.70
N VAL A 47 -1.70 -1.29 11.04
CA VAL A 47 -1.30 -0.39 12.13
C VAL A 47 -1.79 1.03 11.89
N THR A 48 -1.68 1.53 10.66
CA THR A 48 -2.19 2.86 10.29
C THR A 48 -3.70 2.93 10.44
N SER A 49 -4.42 1.85 10.09
CA SER A 49 -5.88 1.80 10.24
C SER A 49 -6.27 1.80 11.72
N ILE A 50 -5.59 1.01 12.56
CA ILE A 50 -5.80 1.02 14.01
C ILE A 50 -5.47 2.40 14.58
N PHE A 51 -4.35 2.99 14.17
CA PHE A 51 -3.93 4.33 14.60
C PHE A 51 -5.04 5.36 14.34
N ASN A 52 -5.53 5.41 13.10
CA ASN A 52 -6.58 6.35 12.72
C ASN A 52 -7.94 6.07 13.38
N LEU A 53 -8.19 4.84 13.82
CA LEU A 53 -9.40 4.48 14.56
C LEU A 53 -9.32 4.90 16.03
N LEU A 54 -8.12 4.86 16.62
CA LEU A 54 -7.88 5.20 18.03
C LEU A 54 -7.61 6.69 18.25
N ASP A 55 -6.99 7.37 17.28
CA ASP A 55 -6.75 8.83 17.30
C ASP A 55 -8.08 9.59 17.06
N ILE A 56 -8.95 9.57 18.07
CA ILE A 56 -10.31 10.14 18.04
C ILE A 56 -10.24 11.67 17.89
N ASN A 57 -9.33 12.31 18.62
CA ASN A 57 -9.18 13.75 18.64
C ASN A 57 -8.37 14.30 17.44
N ARG A 58 -7.69 13.42 16.68
CA ARG A 58 -6.88 13.70 15.48
C ARG A 58 -5.64 14.56 15.75
N ASP A 59 -5.02 14.40 16.91
CA ASP A 59 -3.79 15.11 17.29
C ASP A 59 -2.51 14.38 16.84
N SER A 60 -2.65 13.28 16.08
CA SER A 60 -1.54 12.44 15.62
C SER A 60 -0.80 11.73 16.75
N SER A 61 -1.49 11.50 17.87
CA SER A 61 -1.04 10.65 18.97
C SER A 61 -2.23 9.88 19.56
N ILE A 62 -1.96 8.79 20.26
CA ILE A 62 -2.99 8.07 21.02
C ILE A 62 -2.70 8.28 22.50
N SER A 63 -3.60 8.99 23.18
CA SER A 63 -3.56 9.15 24.63
C SER A 63 -4.01 7.88 25.36
N THR A 64 -3.74 7.81 26.66
CA THR A 64 -4.23 6.72 27.53
C THR A 64 -5.77 6.60 27.54
N THR A 65 -6.49 7.70 27.29
CA THR A 65 -7.96 7.70 27.20
C THR A 65 -8.50 7.23 25.86
N GLU A 66 -7.66 7.22 24.82
CA GLU A 66 -7.98 6.76 23.47
C GLU A 66 -7.53 5.32 23.22
N ALA A 67 -6.49 4.88 23.94
CA ALA A 67 -6.04 3.50 23.90
C ALA A 67 -7.12 2.57 24.46
N ILE A 68 -7.39 1.48 23.74
CA ILE A 68 -8.34 0.44 24.15
C ILE A 68 -7.76 -0.95 23.86
N GLY A 69 -8.21 -1.95 24.63
CA GLY A 69 -7.86 -3.37 24.40
C GLY A 69 -6.36 -3.61 24.47
N LEU A 70 -5.80 -4.33 23.49
CA LEU A 70 -4.37 -4.67 23.48
C LEU A 70 -3.42 -3.45 23.48
N VAL A 71 -3.87 -2.30 22.94
CA VAL A 71 -3.07 -1.07 22.94
C VAL A 71 -3.01 -0.48 24.35
N GLU A 72 -4.12 -0.49 25.08
CA GLU A 72 -4.20 -0.06 26.48
C GLU A 72 -3.38 -0.99 27.40
N GLU A 73 -3.58 -2.31 27.26
CA GLU A 73 -2.90 -3.33 28.07
C GLU A 73 -1.37 -3.27 27.94
N ASN A 74 -0.88 -2.84 26.77
CA ASN A 74 0.55 -2.75 26.47
C ASN A 74 1.04 -1.31 26.35
N PHE A 75 0.24 -0.31 26.77
CA PHE A 75 0.54 1.11 26.53
C PHE A 75 1.94 1.48 27.03
N SER A 76 2.28 1.14 28.28
CA SER A 76 3.58 1.45 28.87
C SER A 76 4.76 0.70 28.23
N ILE A 77 4.49 -0.39 27.51
CA ILE A 77 5.52 -1.14 26.76
C ILE A 77 5.73 -0.49 25.38
N LEU A 78 4.65 0.01 24.78
CA LEU A 78 4.65 0.68 23.48
C LEU A 78 5.21 2.11 23.57
N ASP A 79 4.91 2.83 24.64
CA ASP A 79 5.41 4.18 24.97
C ASP A 79 6.89 4.10 25.38
N ALA A 80 7.76 3.95 24.38
CA ALA A 80 9.17 3.70 24.58
C ALA A 80 9.92 4.97 25.00
N ASP A 81 9.43 6.14 24.59
CA ASP A 81 10.00 7.44 24.94
C ASP A 81 9.40 8.07 26.21
N LYS A 82 8.36 7.45 26.78
CA LYS A 82 7.65 7.89 27.99
C LYS A 82 6.99 9.25 27.82
N SER A 83 6.44 9.50 26.64
CA SER A 83 5.72 10.74 26.33
C SER A 83 4.28 10.75 26.86
N GLU A 84 3.81 9.66 27.46
CA GLU A 84 2.41 9.48 27.90
C GLU A 84 1.41 9.47 26.72
N SER A 85 1.92 9.26 25.51
CA SER A 85 1.17 9.19 24.26
C SER A 85 1.83 8.20 23.31
N LEU A 86 1.08 7.55 22.42
CA LEU A 86 1.66 6.66 21.41
C LEU A 86 1.64 7.31 20.04
N ASN A 87 2.80 7.44 19.41
CA ASN A 87 2.89 7.78 17.99
C ASN A 87 2.81 6.51 17.10
N ILE A 88 2.66 6.70 15.79
CA ILE A 88 2.50 5.57 14.85
C ILE A 88 3.68 4.60 14.83
N LYS A 89 4.90 5.06 15.14
CA LYS A 89 6.08 4.18 15.20
C LYS A 89 6.05 3.29 16.43
N GLU A 90 5.57 3.83 17.55
CA GLU A 90 5.39 3.09 18.80
C GLU A 90 4.25 2.08 18.67
N LEU A 91 3.14 2.47 18.05
CA LEU A 91 2.04 1.55 17.78
C LEU A 91 2.44 0.40 16.84
N HIS A 92 3.39 0.62 15.91
CA HIS A 92 3.95 -0.46 15.11
C HIS A 92 4.67 -1.52 15.98
N GLY A 93 5.10 -1.17 17.19
CA GLY A 93 5.58 -2.12 18.20
C GLY A 93 4.55 -3.17 18.59
N LEU A 94 3.24 -2.86 18.49
CA LEU A 94 2.16 -3.79 18.80
C LEU A 94 2.25 -5.06 17.95
N VAL A 95 2.62 -4.95 16.68
CA VAL A 95 2.77 -6.10 15.76
C VAL A 95 3.78 -7.12 16.28
N LYS A 96 4.79 -6.69 17.04
CA LYS A 96 5.78 -7.58 17.65
C LYS A 96 5.27 -8.28 18.90
N LEU A 97 4.26 -7.72 19.58
CA LEU A 97 3.68 -8.27 20.81
C LEU A 97 2.62 -9.34 20.53
N VAL A 98 1.94 -9.28 19.37
CA VAL A 98 0.88 -10.22 19.01
C VAL A 98 1.36 -11.43 18.19
N LYS A 99 2.67 -11.59 17.99
CA LYS A 99 3.29 -12.60 17.11
C LYS A 99 4.11 -13.61 17.90
#